data_AF-A0ABD1J8B5-F1
#
_entry.id   AF-A0ABD1J8B5-F1
#
_cell.length_a   1.000
_cell.length_b   1.000
_cell.length_c   1.000
_cell.angle_alpha   90.00
_cell.angle_beta   90.00
_cell.angle_gamma   90.00
#
_symmetry.space_group_name_H-M   'P 1'
#
loop_
_entity.id
_entity.type
_entity.pdbx_description
1 polymer ?
#
loop_
_entity_poly.entity_id
_entity_poly.type
_entity_poly.pdbx_seq_one_letter_code
_entity_poly.pdbx_strand_id
1 'polypeptide(L)'
;MSLWQEKVPQLWKTSCVVPVPKISRPSDFNHYRPVALTAHLAKTLERLVLHHLRSLVGPSADPLQFAYRPGIGVEDAVIFLTQRSLSHLERCGTTVRIMFYDFSSAFKTIKPDLLRDKLDRAGVHVSMAPGL
;
A
#
# COMPACT_ATOMS: atom_id res chain seq x y z
N MET A 1 20.42 -10.25 18.73
CA MET A 1 21.38 -9.13 18.94
C MET A 1 20.95 -7.85 18.22
N SER A 2 20.52 -7.86 16.95
CA SER A 2 20.14 -6.64 16.21
C SER A 2 18.83 -5.96 16.64
N LEU A 3 17.75 -6.73 16.90
CA LEU A 3 16.45 -6.16 17.33
C LEU A 3 16.56 -5.42 18.67
N TRP A 4 17.21 -6.04 19.65
CA TRP A 4 17.48 -5.43 20.96
C TRP A 4 18.38 -4.20 20.89
N GLN A 5 19.18 -4.08 19.84
CA GLN A 5 20.06 -2.95 19.58
C GLN A 5 19.40 -1.91 18.65
N GLU A 6 18.16 -2.14 18.21
CA GLU A 6 17.43 -1.33 17.22
C GLU A 6 18.21 -1.07 15.93
N LYS A 7 19.11 -1.98 15.55
CA LYS A 7 19.97 -1.81 14.38
C LYS A 7 19.58 -2.77 13.27
N VAL A 8 19.20 -2.23 12.12
CA VAL A 8 19.02 -3.00 10.89
C VAL A 8 20.40 -3.28 10.28
N PRO A 9 20.77 -4.55 10.00
CA PRO A 9 22.03 -4.89 9.35
C PRO A 9 22.21 -4.16 8.01
N GLN A 10 23.43 -3.69 7.71
CA GLN A 10 23.69 -2.94 6.47
C GLN A 10 23.32 -3.73 5.21
N LEU A 11 23.56 -5.04 5.20
CA LEU A 11 23.20 -5.91 4.08
C LEU A 11 21.69 -5.88 3.79
N TRP A 12 20.85 -5.72 4.82
CA TRP A 12 19.38 -5.67 4.67
C TRP A 12 18.89 -4.34 4.11
N LYS A 13 19.73 -3.30 4.15
CA LYS A 13 19.43 -1.98 3.56
C LYS A 13 19.74 -1.92 2.06
N THR A 14 20.29 -2.97 1.48
CA THR A 14 20.56 -3.09 0.05
C THR A 14 19.54 -3.99 -0.64
N SER A 15 19.29 -3.74 -1.93
CA SER A 15 18.38 -4.56 -2.74
C SER A 15 18.91 -4.72 -4.16
N CYS A 16 18.69 -5.89 -4.76
CA CYS A 16 18.92 -6.09 -6.19
C CYS A 16 17.68 -5.63 -6.97
N VAL A 17 17.83 -4.66 -7.88
CA VAL A 17 16.72 -4.14 -8.69
C VAL A 17 16.63 -4.91 -10.00
N VAL A 18 15.53 -5.63 -10.20
CA VAL A 18 15.27 -6.38 -11.43
C VAL A 18 14.16 -5.68 -12.23
N PRO A 19 14.41 -5.27 -13.48
CA PRO A 19 13.38 -4.68 -14.33
C PRO A 19 12.44 -5.76 -14.87
N VAL A 20 11.15 -5.64 -14.57
CA VAL A 20 10.10 -6.56 -15.06
C VAL A 20 9.26 -5.87 -16.15
N PRO A 21 9.13 -6.44 -17.36
CA PRO A 21 8.33 -5.85 -18.42
C PRO A 21 6.86 -5.62 -18.02
N LYS A 22 6.31 -4.45 -18.32
CA LYS A 22 4.86 -4.13 -18.21
C LYS A 22 4.08 -4.58 -19.44
N ILE A 23 4.74 -4.64 -20.58
CA ILE A 23 4.17 -4.91 -21.90
C ILE A 23 5.03 -5.96 -22.63
N SER A 24 4.46 -6.57 -23.67
CA SER A 24 5.10 -7.67 -24.41
C SER A 24 6.36 -7.28 -25.18
N ARG A 25 6.45 -6.03 -25.66
CA ARG A 25 7.60 -5.52 -26.45
C ARG A 25 8.09 -4.18 -25.89
N PRO A 26 8.85 -4.17 -24.79
CA PRO A 26 9.34 -2.95 -24.17
C PRO A 26 10.46 -2.31 -25.01
N SER A 27 10.31 -1.03 -25.33
CA SER A 27 11.30 -0.22 -26.05
C SER A 27 11.88 0.95 -25.24
N ASP A 28 11.36 1.19 -24.03
CA ASP A 28 11.68 2.34 -23.17
C ASP A 28 11.76 1.87 -21.72
N PHE A 29 12.58 2.51 -20.89
CA PHE A 29 12.72 2.16 -19.46
C PHE A 29 11.41 2.28 -18.67
N ASN A 30 10.51 3.18 -19.06
CA ASN A 30 9.19 3.33 -18.44
C ASN A 30 8.28 2.12 -18.70
N HIS A 31 8.58 1.30 -19.69
CA HIS A 31 7.90 0.03 -19.95
C HIS A 31 8.30 -1.08 -18.98
N TYR A 32 9.22 -0.82 -18.04
CA TYR A 32 9.58 -1.75 -16.98
C TYR A 32 9.06 -1.29 -15.62
N ARG A 33 8.80 -2.24 -14.74
CA ARG A 33 8.62 -2.04 -13.30
C ARG A 33 9.93 -2.42 -12.63
N PRO A 34 10.60 -1.51 -11.90
CA PRO A 34 11.72 -1.90 -11.06
C PRO A 34 11.19 -2.70 -9.88
N VAL A 35 11.63 -3.95 -9.72
CA VAL A 35 11.31 -4.80 -8.58
C VAL A 35 12.55 -4.90 -7.70
N ALA A 36 12.48 -4.34 -6.48
CA ALA A 36 13.55 -4.44 -5.51
C ALA A 36 13.50 -5.78 -4.77
N LEU A 37 14.48 -6.64 -5.00
CA LEU A 37 14.67 -7.89 -4.28
C LEU A 37 15.48 -7.62 -3.01
N THR A 38 14.79 -7.50 -1.88
CA THR A 38 15.38 -7.38 -0.55
C THR A 38 15.82 -8.75 0.01
N ALA A 39 16.67 -8.73 1.03
CA ALA A 39 17.12 -9.93 1.72
C ALA A 39 15.95 -10.75 2.28
N HIS A 40 16.03 -12.08 2.21
CA HIS A 40 14.97 -12.97 2.71
C HIS A 40 14.59 -12.70 4.17
N LEU A 41 15.59 -12.48 5.02
CA LEU A 41 15.37 -12.17 6.44
C LEU A 41 14.70 -10.80 6.64
N ALA A 42 15.02 -9.81 5.79
CA ALA A 42 14.35 -8.51 5.82
C ALA A 42 12.86 -8.65 5.46
N LYS A 43 12.53 -9.42 4.42
CA LYS A 43 11.12 -9.72 4.06
C LYS A 43 10.37 -10.42 5.18
N THR A 44 11.01 -11.32 5.91
CA THR A 44 10.39 -11.98 7.07
C THR A 44 10.08 -10.98 8.18
N LEU A 45 11.02 -10.09 8.50
CA LEU A 45 10.78 -9.02 9.48
C LEU A 45 9.67 -8.06 9.02
N GLU A 46 9.69 -7.64 7.76
CA GLU A 46 8.65 -6.80 7.16
C GLU A 46 7.25 -7.43 7.32
N ARG A 47 7.12 -8.75 7.14
CA ARG A 47 5.83 -9.45 7.34
C ARG A 47 5.38 -9.45 8.80
N LEU A 48 6.30 -9.62 9.75
CA LEU A 48 5.99 -9.55 11.18
C LEU A 48 5.53 -8.13 11.57
N VAL A 49 6.26 -7.11 11.11
CA VAL A 49 5.91 -5.70 11.32
C VAL A 49 4.56 -5.40 10.67
N LEU A 50 4.31 -5.83 9.42
CA LEU A 50 3.04 -5.64 8.73
C LEU A 50 1.87 -6.28 9.50
N HIS A 51 2.06 -7.47 10.06
CA HIS A 51 1.03 -8.12 10.87
C HIS A 51 0.65 -7.27 12.08
N HIS A 52 1.65 -6.73 12.80
CA HIS A 52 1.43 -5.83 13.93
C HIS A 52 0.79 -4.49 13.51
N LEU A 53 1.27 -3.88 12.43
CA LEU A 53 0.70 -2.62 11.91
C LEU A 53 -0.76 -2.79 11.51
N ARG A 54 -1.14 -3.95 10.94
CA ARG A 54 -2.53 -4.23 10.56
C ARG A 54 -3.47 -4.24 11.75
N SER A 55 -3.05 -4.74 12.91
CA SER A 55 -3.91 -4.73 14.10
C SER A 55 -4.12 -3.32 14.64
N LEU A 56 -3.13 -2.44 14.52
CA LEU A 56 -3.19 -1.05 15.00
C LEU A 56 -3.96 -0.15 14.04
N VAL A 57 -3.68 -0.24 12.74
CA VAL A 57 -4.26 0.63 11.71
C VAL A 57 -5.64 0.16 11.24
N GLY A 58 -5.96 -1.13 11.42
CA GLY A 58 -7.21 -1.75 10.97
C GLY A 58 -8.48 -0.99 11.38
N PRO A 59 -8.63 -0.56 12.65
CA PRO A 59 -9.79 0.23 13.09
C PRO A 59 -9.96 1.58 12.41
N SER A 60 -8.87 2.18 11.90
CA SER A 60 -8.88 3.48 11.21
C SER A 60 -8.96 3.35 9.68
N ALA A 61 -9.00 2.12 9.14
CA ALA A 61 -9.06 1.90 7.70
C ALA A 61 -10.44 2.29 7.15
N ASP A 62 -10.44 2.87 5.95
CA ASP A 62 -11.69 3.23 5.26
C ASP A 62 -12.50 1.94 4.95
N PRO A 63 -13.78 1.85 5.37
CA PRO A 63 -14.64 0.71 5.04
C PRO A 63 -14.76 0.43 3.53
N LEU A 64 -14.61 1.46 2.69
CA LEU A 64 -14.65 1.40 1.23
C LEU A 64 -13.27 1.23 0.59
N GLN A 65 -12.22 1.01 1.38
CA GLN A 65 -10.95 0.53 0.84
C GLN A 65 -11.09 -0.96 0.51
N PHE A 66 -11.03 -1.31 -0.77
CA PHE A 66 -11.08 -2.71 -1.23
C PHE A 66 -9.68 -3.33 -1.36
N ALA A 67 -8.68 -2.52 -1.73
CA ALA A 67 -7.32 -2.98 -1.90
C ALA A 67 -6.61 -3.25 -0.56
N TYR A 68 -5.69 -4.23 -0.58
CA TYR A 68 -4.81 -4.58 0.54
C TYR A 68 -5.52 -5.09 1.81
N ARG A 69 -6.79 -5.47 1.71
CA ARG A 69 -7.55 -6.12 2.79
C ARG A 69 -7.63 -7.62 2.60
N PRO A 70 -7.52 -8.42 3.67
CA PRO A 70 -7.69 -9.86 3.58
C PRO A 70 -9.15 -10.19 3.21
N GLY A 71 -9.34 -11.07 2.23
CA GLY A 71 -10.66 -11.56 1.83
C GLY A 71 -11.52 -10.57 1.04
N ILE A 72 -10.95 -9.44 0.58
CA ILE A 72 -11.63 -8.47 -0.28
C ILE A 72 -10.80 -8.26 -1.54
N GLY A 73 -11.44 -8.35 -2.70
CA GLY A 73 -10.83 -8.30 -4.01
C GLY A 73 -11.32 -7.13 -4.88
N VAL A 74 -10.88 -7.16 -6.14
CA VAL A 74 -11.32 -6.19 -7.16
C VAL A 74 -12.78 -6.46 -7.54
N GLU A 75 -13.23 -7.72 -7.51
CA GLU A 75 -14.63 -8.05 -7.76
C GLU A 75 -15.57 -7.37 -6.76
N ASP A 76 -15.22 -7.34 -5.48
CA ASP A 76 -16.03 -6.68 -4.44
C ASP A 76 -16.20 -5.18 -4.72
N ALA A 77 -15.13 -4.51 -5.16
CA ALA A 77 -15.17 -3.09 -5.53
C ALA A 77 -16.10 -2.84 -6.72
N VAL A 78 -16.03 -3.70 -7.74
CA VAL A 78 -16.88 -3.61 -8.95
C VAL A 78 -18.34 -3.87 -8.59
N ILE A 79 -18.61 -4.92 -7.80
CA ILE A 79 -19.96 -5.26 -7.34
C ILE A 79 -20.54 -4.10 -6.52
N PHE A 80 -19.78 -3.57 -5.57
CA PHE A 80 -20.21 -2.44 -4.74
C PHE A 80 -20.57 -1.21 -5.58
N LEU A 81 -19.67 -0.81 -6.49
CA LEU A 81 -19.88 0.35 -7.35
C LEU A 81 -21.08 0.18 -8.28
N THR A 82 -21.22 -1.02 -8.87
CA THR A 82 -22.33 -1.35 -9.78
C THR A 82 -23.64 -1.33 -9.01
N GLN A 83 -23.71 -2.01 -7.86
CA GLN A 83 -24.91 -2.07 -7.04
C GLN A 83 -25.34 -0.68 -6.55
N ARG A 84 -24.38 0.13 -6.08
CA ARG A 84 -24.62 1.52 -5.65
C ARG A 84 -25.20 2.37 -6.78
N SER A 85 -24.69 2.19 -8.00
CA SER A 85 -25.10 2.93 -9.19
C SER A 85 -26.50 2.53 -9.64
N LEU A 86 -26.75 1.22 -9.79
CA LEU A 86 -28.04 0.69 -10.22
C LEU A 86 -29.15 1.04 -9.24
N SER A 87 -28.92 0.86 -7.93
CA SER A 87 -29.89 1.22 -6.88
C SER A 87 -30.25 2.70 -6.89
N HIS A 88 -29.35 3.59 -7.36
CA HIS A 88 -29.64 5.02 -7.48
C HIS A 88 -30.51 5.33 -8.70
N LEU A 89 -30.31 4.59 -9.80
CA LEU A 89 -31.01 4.76 -11.08
C LEU A 89 -32.43 4.19 -11.08
N GLU A 90 -32.81 3.37 -10.10
CA GLU A 90 -34.20 2.93 -9.90
C GLU A 90 -35.17 4.09 -9.60
N ARG A 91 -34.64 5.25 -9.20
CA ARG A 91 -35.43 6.46 -8.95
C ARG A 91 -35.61 7.25 -10.25
N CYS A 92 -36.85 7.58 -10.60
CA CYS A 92 -37.15 8.37 -11.79
C CYS A 92 -36.42 9.72 -11.78
N GLY A 93 -35.82 10.07 -12.92
CA GLY A 93 -35.17 11.37 -13.12
C GLY A 93 -33.79 11.53 -12.46
N THR A 94 -33.15 10.45 -11.98
CA THR A 94 -31.79 10.52 -11.42
C THR A 94 -30.71 10.21 -12.47
N THR A 95 -29.46 10.48 -12.13
CA THR A 95 -28.30 10.19 -12.98
C THR A 95 -27.10 9.90 -12.10
N VAL A 96 -26.26 8.95 -12.50
CA VAL A 96 -25.00 8.63 -11.82
C VAL A 96 -23.83 9.16 -12.65
N ARG A 97 -22.87 9.80 -11.99
CA ARG A 97 -21.59 10.21 -12.58
C ARG A 97 -20.46 9.65 -11.73
N ILE A 98 -19.49 9.00 -12.36
CA ILE A 98 -18.35 8.39 -11.69
C ILE A 98 -17.09 9.10 -12.17
N MET A 99 -16.24 9.49 -11.22
CA MET A 99 -14.96 10.11 -11.50
C MET A 99 -13.85 9.22 -10.98
N PHE A 100 -12.92 8.86 -11.85
CA PHE A 100 -11.75 8.05 -11.51
C PHE A 100 -10.55 8.98 -11.29
N TYR A 101 -9.84 8.75 -10.19
CA TYR A 101 -8.59 9.43 -9.85
C TYR A 101 -7.46 8.41 -9.81
N ASP A 102 -6.35 8.73 -10.47
CA ASP A 102 -5.11 7.97 -10.35
C ASP A 102 -4.00 8.91 -9.88
N PHE A 103 -3.38 8.56 -8.75
CA PHE A 103 -2.32 9.37 -8.16
C PHE A 103 -0.97 8.98 -8.75
N SER A 104 -0.23 9.96 -9.27
CA SER A 104 1.10 9.72 -9.82
C SER A 104 2.07 9.25 -8.72
N SER A 105 2.72 8.12 -8.97
CA SER A 105 3.85 7.63 -8.17
C SER A 105 3.64 7.63 -6.66
N ALA A 106 2.58 6.93 -6.20
CA ALA A 106 2.17 6.90 -4.79
C ALA A 106 3.34 6.68 -3.81
N PHE A 107 4.21 5.69 -4.04
CA PHE A 107 5.34 5.39 -3.15
C PHE A 107 6.51 6.38 -3.23
N LYS A 108 6.70 7.07 -4.36
CA LYS A 108 7.78 8.07 -4.51
C LYS A 108 7.39 9.43 -3.94
N THR A 109 6.09 9.70 -3.82
CA THR A 109 5.54 11.01 -3.47
C THR A 109 5.07 11.08 -2.01
N ILE A 110 5.29 10.03 -1.22
CA ILE A 110 4.93 10.01 0.21
C ILE A 110 5.80 11.03 0.95
N LYS A 111 5.17 11.94 1.70
CA LYS A 111 5.85 12.85 2.63
C LYS A 111 6.06 12.12 3.97
N PRO A 112 7.32 11.91 4.43
CA PRO A 112 7.60 11.17 5.65
C PRO A 112 6.91 11.75 6.89
N ASP A 113 6.91 13.07 7.05
CA ASP A 113 6.31 13.73 8.22
C ASP A 113 4.80 13.47 8.30
N LEU A 114 4.10 13.60 7.16
CA LEU A 114 2.65 13.34 7.11
C LEU A 114 2.33 11.86 7.35
N LEU A 115 3.20 10.95 6.88
CA LEU A 115 3.04 9.52 7.16
C LEU A 115 3.23 9.25 8.65
N ARG A 116 4.25 9.83 9.27
CA ARG A 116 4.52 9.71 10.71
C ARG A 116 3.34 10.17 11.54
N ASP A 117 2.79 11.36 11.26
CA ASP A 117 1.61 11.88 11.96
C ASP A 117 0.39 10.95 11.82
N LYS A 118 0.20 10.35 10.64
CA LYS A 118 -0.88 9.38 10.41
C LYS A 118 -0.67 8.09 11.20
N LEU A 119 0.56 7.60 11.27
CA LEU A 119 0.92 6.41 12.03
C LEU A 119 0.76 6.65 13.55
N ASP A 120 1.22 7.78 14.06
CA ASP A 120 1.07 8.15 15.46
C ASP A 120 -0.42 8.26 15.85
N ARG A 121 -1.27 8.87 14.99
CA ARG A 121 -2.73 8.90 15.19
C ARG A 121 -3.38 7.51 15.16
N ALA A 122 -2.81 6.56 14.44
CA ALA A 122 -3.26 5.17 14.38
C ALA A 122 -2.71 4.31 15.54
N GLY A 123 -2.03 4.92 16.52
CA GLY A 123 -1.44 4.22 17.66
C GLY A 123 -0.13 3.51 17.36
N VAL A 124 0.47 3.76 16.19
CA VAL A 124 1.80 3.27 15.83
C VAL A 124 2.82 4.29 16.32
N HIS A 125 3.21 4.19 17.59
CA HIS A 125 4.23 5.06 18.15
C HIS A 125 5.59 4.74 17.53
N VAL A 126 6.16 5.71 16.82
CA VAL A 126 7.53 5.62 16.29
C VAL A 126 8.54 5.82 17.42
N SER A 127 8.58 4.89 18.37
CA SER A 127 9.68 4.74 19.34
C SER A 127 10.63 3.61 18.93
N MET A 128 10.54 3.12 17.70
CA MET A 128 11.47 2.16 17.13
C MET A 128 12.28 2.85 16.04
N ALA A 129 13.57 3.08 16.33
CA ALA A 129 14.60 3.66 15.45
C ALA A 129 14.62 5.20 15.31
N PRO A 130 15.42 5.91 16.14
CA PRO A 130 15.96 7.21 15.74
C PRO A 130 16.99 6.99 14.62
N GLY A 131 16.71 7.50 13.41
CA GLY A 131 17.67 7.52 12.30
C GLY A 131 17.27 6.68 11.09
N LEU A 132 16.19 7.08 10.44
CA LEU A 132 16.09 7.01 8.97
C LEU A 132 16.61 8.31 8.39
#